data_AF-A0A1M2VBG2-F1
#
_entry.id   AF-A0A1M2VBG2-F1
#
_cell.length_a   1.000
_cell.length_b   1.000
_cell.length_c   1.000
_cell.angle_alpha   90.00
_cell.angle_beta   90.00
_cell.angle_gamma   90.00
#
_symmetry.space_group_name_H-M   'P 1'
#
loop_
_entity.id
_entity.type
_entity.pdbx_description
1 polymer ?
#
loop_
_entity_poly.entity_id
_entity_poly.type
_entity_poly.pdbx_seq_one_letter_code
_entity_poly.pdbx_strand_id
1 'polypeptide(L)'
;IKLGSPCNYTTSGRLSTLCPPHDLFTGTSLLNIGWHPHRPSANVDYSFLWGITASGSRRTYRATTATLPDAVAPLLQEGSHVHTTVRELWLTDVPSATGPQKDLLPKDSVLLLKNAIAAMPALKTFVLANQMQVGWMCAGPSLTLLPDMRNANTRPPITTLRIVYGYGPELRSLQNHNVWSLRIPLVLAGILDELASGAYDYLEHLVLEIPHSVSVNPGELARLREHFVMAEVKVMDNMPEMDLPSYCVEQAAWPKSVKSEPWPSRLW
;
A
#
# COMPACT_ATOMS: atom_id res chain seq x y z
N ILE A 1 -14.22 -31.74 13.66
CA ILE A 1 -13.86 -30.59 12.80
C ILE A 1 -12.50 -30.91 12.20
N LYS A 2 -12.43 -31.28 10.92
CA LYS A 2 -11.17 -31.64 10.24
C LYS A 2 -10.35 -30.37 10.03
N LEU A 3 -9.22 -30.28 10.71
CA LEU A 3 -8.21 -29.23 10.54
C LEU A 3 -7.59 -29.37 9.15
N GLY A 4 -7.67 -28.30 8.35
CA GLY A 4 -7.01 -28.21 7.05
C GLY A 4 -5.50 -28.32 7.20
N SER A 5 -4.88 -29.08 6.29
CA SER A 5 -3.45 -29.36 6.24
C SER A 5 -2.58 -28.08 6.28
N PRO A 6 -1.42 -28.11 6.93
CA PRO A 6 -0.45 -27.02 6.86
C PRO A 6 0.14 -26.94 5.45
N CYS A 7 0.08 -25.75 4.85
CA CYS A 7 0.81 -25.44 3.62
C CYS A 7 2.32 -25.51 3.90
N ASN A 8 2.95 -26.60 3.47
CA ASN A 8 4.41 -26.70 3.38
C ASN A 8 4.86 -25.97 2.12
N TYR A 9 5.47 -24.79 2.27
CA TYR A 9 6.24 -24.17 1.19
C TYR A 9 7.70 -24.63 1.32
N THR A 10 8.10 -25.56 0.44
CA THR A 10 9.50 -25.96 0.27
C THR A 10 10.25 -24.91 -0.55
N THR A 11 11.30 -24.34 0.05
CA THR A 11 12.39 -23.64 -0.63
C THR A 11 13.20 -24.63 -1.46
N SER A 12 12.82 -24.85 -2.73
CA SER A 12 13.72 -25.42 -3.74
C SER A 12 13.22 -25.16 -5.16
N GLY A 13 13.83 -24.19 -5.83
CA GLY A 13 14.39 -24.34 -7.18
C GLY A 13 13.50 -24.68 -8.39
N ARG A 14 12.17 -24.80 -8.28
CA ARG A 14 11.27 -24.87 -9.44
C ARG A 14 10.01 -24.06 -9.17
N LEU A 15 9.79 -23.03 -9.98
CA LEU A 15 8.52 -22.31 -10.13
C LEU A 15 7.45 -23.32 -10.58
N SER A 16 6.86 -24.04 -9.63
CA SER A 16 5.55 -24.66 -9.86
C SER A 16 4.55 -23.52 -9.91
N THR A 17 4.03 -23.26 -11.10
CA THR A 17 2.83 -22.48 -11.36
C THR A 17 1.62 -23.19 -10.74
N LEU A 18 1.57 -23.22 -9.41
CA LEU A 18 0.38 -23.58 -8.67
C LEU A 18 -0.61 -22.44 -8.89
N CYS A 19 -1.62 -22.69 -9.74
CA CYS A 19 -2.77 -21.81 -9.83
C CYS A 19 -3.27 -21.55 -8.40
N PRO A 20 -3.36 -20.27 -7.98
CA PRO A 20 -3.91 -19.97 -6.67
C PRO A 20 -5.33 -20.55 -6.59
N PRO A 21 -5.74 -21.12 -5.44
CA PRO A 21 -7.08 -21.67 -5.30
C PRO A 21 -8.11 -20.59 -5.66
N HIS A 22 -9.16 -20.97 -6.41
CA HIS A 22 -10.15 -20.03 -6.97
C HIS A 22 -10.87 -19.16 -5.94
N ASP A 23 -10.84 -19.56 -4.67
CA ASP A 23 -11.46 -18.84 -3.57
C ASP A 23 -10.49 -17.99 -2.75
N LEU A 24 -9.21 -17.89 -3.13
CA LEU A 24 -8.11 -17.30 -2.33
C LEU A 24 -8.48 -15.96 -1.67
N PHE A 25 -9.31 -15.17 -2.35
CA PHE A 25 -9.66 -13.82 -1.96
C PHE A 25 -11.11 -13.61 -1.54
N THR A 26 -11.96 -14.65 -1.51
CA THR A 26 -13.35 -14.45 -1.11
C THR A 26 -13.40 -13.97 0.34
N GLY A 27 -14.08 -12.85 0.56
CA GLY A 27 -14.22 -12.20 1.86
C GLY A 27 -13.07 -11.25 2.23
N THR A 28 -12.18 -10.92 1.29
CA THR A 28 -11.14 -9.90 1.49
C THR A 28 -11.79 -8.54 1.72
N SER A 29 -11.46 -7.88 2.83
CA SER A 29 -11.93 -6.54 3.15
C SER A 29 -10.81 -5.50 3.06
N LEU A 30 -9.56 -5.91 3.28
CA LEU A 30 -8.37 -5.07 3.23
C LEU A 30 -7.41 -5.61 2.18
N LEU A 31 -6.88 -4.74 1.33
CA LEU A 31 -5.87 -5.08 0.34
C LEU A 31 -4.69 -4.13 0.48
N ASN A 32 -3.46 -4.64 0.39
CA ASN A 32 -2.24 -3.86 0.29
C ASN A 32 -1.47 -4.33 -0.94
N ILE A 33 -1.03 -3.40 -1.77
CA ILE A 33 -0.09 -3.62 -2.87
C ILE A 33 1.04 -2.62 -2.67
N GLY A 34 2.28 -3.08 -2.67
CA GLY A 34 3.39 -2.17 -2.43
C GLY A 34 4.72 -2.62 -2.95
N TRP A 35 5.66 -1.68 -2.97
CA TRP A 35 7.05 -1.93 -3.32
C TRP A 35 7.88 -1.96 -2.05
N HIS A 36 8.66 -3.01 -1.87
CA HIS A 36 9.16 -3.40 -0.56
C HIS A 36 10.66 -3.66 -0.64
N PRO A 37 11.47 -3.15 0.32
CA PRO A 37 12.87 -3.50 0.37
C PRO A 37 12.99 -4.99 0.64
N HIS A 38 13.90 -5.64 -0.06
CA HIS A 38 14.27 -7.00 0.16
C HIS A 38 15.78 -7.06 0.35
N ARG A 39 16.20 -7.65 1.47
CA ARG A 39 17.61 -7.82 1.78
C ARG A 39 18.02 -9.27 1.58
N PRO A 40 18.58 -9.64 0.41
CA PRO A 40 19.17 -10.96 0.25
C PRO A 40 20.34 -11.07 1.23
N SER A 41 20.29 -12.09 2.09
CA SER A 41 21.22 -12.27 3.21
C SER A 41 22.68 -12.10 2.77
N ALA A 42 23.37 -11.13 3.39
CA ALA A 42 24.80 -10.80 3.31
C ALA A 42 25.25 -9.56 2.51
N ASN A 43 24.41 -8.91 1.69
CA ASN A 43 24.79 -7.67 0.99
C ASN A 43 24.16 -6.40 1.59
N VAL A 44 24.82 -5.25 1.35
CA VAL A 44 24.36 -3.90 1.75
C VAL A 44 23.40 -3.30 0.71
N ASP A 45 23.36 -3.86 -0.49
CA ASP A 45 22.45 -3.44 -1.55
C ASP A 45 21.03 -3.95 -1.29
N TYR A 46 20.10 -3.02 -1.12
CA TYR A 46 18.68 -3.32 -1.09
C TYR A 46 18.22 -3.64 -2.52
N SER A 47 17.64 -4.83 -2.72
CA SER A 47 16.74 -5.05 -3.85
C SER A 47 15.33 -4.70 -3.43
N PHE A 48 14.41 -4.60 -4.39
CA PHE A 48 13.02 -4.31 -4.08
C PHE A 48 12.10 -5.31 -4.77
N LEU A 49 11.08 -5.76 -4.06
CA LEU A 49 10.07 -6.69 -4.54
C LEU A 49 8.69 -6.05 -4.46
N TRP A 50 7.80 -6.47 -5.36
CA TRP A 50 6.38 -6.13 -5.24
C TRP A 50 5.71 -7.10 -4.28
N GLY A 51 4.97 -6.57 -3.32
CA GLY A 51 4.17 -7.34 -2.37
C GLY A 51 2.68 -7.14 -2.62
N ILE A 52 1.91 -8.19 -2.35
CA ILE A 52 0.46 -8.13 -2.21
C ILE A 52 0.03 -8.78 -0.90
N THR A 53 -0.85 -8.12 -0.16
CA THR A 53 -1.55 -8.70 1.00
C THR A 53 -3.03 -8.51 0.85
N ALA A 54 -3.78 -9.60 0.85
CA ALA A 54 -5.24 -9.56 0.93
C ALA A 54 -5.67 -10.15 2.26
N SER A 55 -6.45 -9.40 3.04
CA SER A 55 -6.91 -9.82 4.35
C SER A 55 -8.43 -9.74 4.47
N GLY A 56 -9.02 -10.80 5.02
CA GLY A 56 -10.43 -10.89 5.34
C GLY A 56 -10.65 -11.49 6.73
N SER A 57 -11.90 -11.71 7.11
CA SER A 57 -12.25 -12.18 8.46
C SER A 57 -11.75 -13.59 8.82
N ARG A 58 -11.40 -14.41 7.82
CA ARG A 58 -11.05 -15.83 8.01
C ARG A 58 -9.68 -16.23 7.47
N ARG A 59 -9.09 -15.40 6.61
CA ARG A 59 -7.87 -15.74 5.87
C ARG A 59 -7.14 -14.49 5.41
N THR A 60 -5.81 -14.63 5.37
CA THR A 60 -4.91 -13.63 4.82
C THR A 60 -4.04 -14.31 3.78
N TYR A 61 -4.03 -13.75 2.58
CA TYR A 61 -3.12 -14.12 1.51
C TYR A 61 -1.99 -13.10 1.40
N ARG A 62 -0.78 -13.61 1.12
CA ARG A 62 0.43 -12.81 0.95
C ARG A 62 1.28 -13.42 -0.14
N ALA A 63 1.83 -12.58 -1.01
CA ALA A 63 2.81 -12.99 -2.01
C ALA A 63 3.77 -11.85 -2.33
N THR A 64 4.96 -12.22 -2.77
CA THR A 64 5.99 -11.31 -3.27
C THR A 64 6.42 -11.72 -4.67
N THR A 65 6.67 -10.77 -5.54
CA THR A 65 7.09 -10.99 -6.92
C THR A 65 8.14 -9.97 -7.33
N ALA A 66 8.89 -10.28 -8.40
CA ALA A 66 9.85 -9.33 -8.96
C ALA A 66 9.16 -8.17 -9.71
N THR A 67 7.92 -8.38 -10.20
CA THR A 67 7.21 -7.42 -11.05
C THR A 67 5.80 -7.17 -10.54
N LEU A 68 5.31 -5.93 -10.71
CA LEU A 68 3.95 -5.57 -10.35
C LEU A 68 2.89 -6.40 -11.08
N PRO A 69 2.99 -6.66 -12.41
CA PRO A 69 2.03 -7.51 -13.10
C PRO A 69 1.84 -8.87 -12.44
N ASP A 70 2.92 -9.51 -12.00
CA ASP A 70 2.83 -10.80 -11.30
C ASP A 70 2.15 -10.67 -9.92
N ALA A 71 2.39 -9.57 -9.20
CA ALA A 71 1.79 -9.33 -7.88
C ALA A 71 0.26 -9.16 -7.98
N VAL A 72 -0.21 -8.49 -9.04
CA VAL A 72 -1.64 -8.17 -9.22
C VAL A 72 -2.37 -9.14 -10.14
N ALA A 73 -1.66 -10.03 -10.84
CA ALA A 73 -2.25 -11.05 -11.70
C ALA A 73 -3.39 -11.84 -11.01
N PRO A 74 -3.28 -12.26 -9.73
CA PRO A 74 -4.36 -12.96 -9.04
C PRO A 74 -5.64 -12.12 -8.87
N LEU A 75 -5.53 -10.79 -8.85
CA LEU A 75 -6.70 -9.90 -8.77
C LEU A 75 -7.45 -9.87 -10.10
N LEU A 76 -6.74 -10.00 -11.22
CA LEU A 76 -7.27 -9.80 -12.57
C LEU A 76 -7.80 -11.08 -13.21
N GLN A 77 -7.65 -12.24 -12.56
CA GLN A 77 -8.20 -13.49 -13.07
C GLN A 77 -9.74 -13.44 -13.11
N GLU A 78 -10.34 -13.90 -14.22
CA GLU A 78 -11.79 -14.00 -14.37
C GLU A 78 -12.42 -14.82 -13.22
N GLY A 79 -13.54 -14.35 -12.68
CA GLY A 79 -14.21 -14.98 -11.53
C GLY A 79 -13.63 -14.60 -10.16
N SER A 80 -12.62 -13.73 -10.13
CA SER A 80 -12.12 -13.12 -8.90
C SER A 80 -13.20 -12.31 -8.19
N HIS A 81 -13.81 -12.90 -7.16
CA HIS A 81 -14.72 -12.20 -6.24
C HIS A 81 -13.99 -11.18 -5.34
N VAL A 82 -12.64 -11.06 -5.44
CA VAL A 82 -11.82 -10.17 -4.59
C VAL A 82 -12.48 -8.80 -4.52
N HIS A 83 -12.79 -8.26 -5.70
CA HIS A 83 -13.10 -6.86 -5.86
C HIS A 83 -14.42 -6.46 -5.21
N THR A 84 -15.34 -7.42 -5.07
CA THR A 84 -16.69 -7.15 -4.56
C THR A 84 -16.72 -6.83 -3.06
N THR A 85 -15.68 -7.21 -2.30
CA THR A 85 -15.67 -7.06 -0.84
C THR A 85 -14.57 -6.17 -0.29
N VAL A 86 -13.56 -5.81 -1.09
CA VAL A 86 -12.48 -4.90 -0.65
C VAL A 86 -13.07 -3.54 -0.33
N ARG A 87 -12.88 -3.08 0.91
CA ARG A 87 -13.36 -1.78 1.42
C ARG A 87 -12.24 -0.79 1.60
N GLU A 88 -11.02 -1.28 1.81
CA GLU A 88 -9.84 -0.46 2.00
C GLU A 88 -8.66 -1.02 1.19
N LEU A 89 -8.02 -0.13 0.43
CA LEU A 89 -6.85 -0.44 -0.39
C LEU A 89 -5.68 0.42 0.05
N TRP A 90 -4.56 -0.22 0.36
CA TRP A 90 -3.27 0.38 0.65
C TRP A 90 -2.36 0.27 -0.58
N LEU A 91 -1.83 1.40 -1.00
CA LEU A 91 -0.70 1.46 -1.92
C LEU A 91 0.53 1.90 -1.13
N THR A 92 1.44 0.97 -0.88
CA THR A 92 2.60 1.18 -0.02
C THR A 92 3.86 1.38 -0.86
N ASP A 93 4.49 2.54 -0.76
CA ASP A 93 5.74 2.89 -1.45
C ASP A 93 5.69 2.69 -2.97
N VAL A 94 4.49 2.83 -3.54
CA VAL A 94 4.27 2.76 -4.98
C VAL A 94 4.90 4.00 -5.62
N PRO A 95 5.85 3.84 -6.56
CA PRO A 95 6.46 4.98 -7.22
C PRO A 95 5.40 5.83 -7.94
N SER A 96 5.57 7.15 -7.92
CA SER A 96 4.60 8.05 -8.54
C SER A 96 4.53 7.84 -10.06
N ALA A 97 3.36 8.08 -10.65
CA ALA A 97 3.22 8.16 -12.11
C ALA A 97 3.80 9.47 -12.68
N THR A 98 4.17 10.43 -11.82
CA THR A 98 4.72 11.74 -12.19
C THR A 98 5.96 12.06 -11.35
N GLY A 99 7.07 12.46 -11.98
CA GLY A 99 8.36 12.63 -11.30
C GLY A 99 9.57 12.38 -12.21
N PRO A 100 10.79 12.38 -11.65
CA PRO A 100 12.02 12.06 -12.38
C PRO A 100 11.94 10.65 -13.00
N GLN A 101 12.34 10.53 -14.27
CA GLN A 101 12.06 9.36 -15.12
C GLN A 101 12.50 8.00 -14.57
N LYS A 102 13.49 7.96 -13.68
CA LYS A 102 14.04 6.70 -13.13
C LYS A 102 13.15 6.05 -12.08
N ASP A 103 12.24 6.81 -11.48
CA ASP A 103 11.40 6.38 -10.36
C ASP A 103 9.90 6.41 -10.75
N LEU A 104 9.61 6.41 -12.04
CA LEU A 104 8.24 6.41 -12.55
C LEU A 104 7.70 4.99 -12.67
N LEU A 105 6.47 4.79 -12.19
CA LEU A 105 5.75 3.57 -12.50
C LEU A 105 5.49 3.49 -14.02
N PRO A 106 5.82 2.37 -14.69
CA PRO A 106 5.56 2.21 -16.13
C PRO A 106 4.09 2.43 -16.48
N LYS A 107 3.81 2.99 -17.66
CA LYS A 107 2.42 3.31 -18.08
C LYS A 107 1.49 2.09 -18.03
N ASP A 108 1.97 0.93 -18.44
CA ASP A 108 1.19 -0.31 -18.41
C ASP A 108 0.87 -0.73 -16.96
N SER A 109 1.81 -0.52 -16.03
CA SER A 109 1.63 -0.76 -14.59
C SER A 109 0.63 0.21 -13.97
N VAL A 110 0.66 1.48 -14.36
CA VAL A 110 -0.34 2.49 -13.97
C VAL A 110 -1.73 2.07 -14.45
N LEU A 111 -1.87 1.68 -15.71
CA LEU A 111 -3.15 1.22 -16.27
C LEU A 111 -3.66 -0.03 -15.57
N LEU A 112 -2.76 -0.96 -15.25
CA LEU A 112 -3.08 -2.20 -14.54
C LEU A 112 -3.68 -1.93 -13.15
N LEU A 113 -3.05 -1.06 -12.37
CA LEU A 113 -3.56 -0.65 -11.06
C LEU A 113 -4.88 0.10 -11.16
N LYS A 114 -5.01 1.02 -12.13
CA LYS A 114 -6.28 1.72 -12.39
C LYS A 114 -7.43 0.75 -12.64
N ASN A 115 -7.20 -0.24 -13.50
CA ASN A 115 -8.20 -1.26 -13.82
C ASN A 115 -8.54 -2.11 -12.60
N ALA A 116 -7.54 -2.49 -11.80
CA ALA A 116 -7.76 -3.23 -10.56
C ALA A 116 -8.59 -2.42 -9.55
N ILE A 117 -8.28 -1.14 -9.35
CA ILE A 117 -9.02 -0.25 -8.45
C ILE A 117 -10.45 -0.04 -8.94
N ALA A 118 -10.64 0.24 -10.23
CA ALA A 118 -11.95 0.44 -10.83
C ALA A 118 -12.83 -0.81 -10.73
N ALA A 119 -12.23 -2.00 -10.69
CA ALA A 119 -12.96 -3.25 -10.53
C ALA A 119 -13.53 -3.44 -9.12
N MET A 120 -13.18 -2.62 -8.11
CA MET A 120 -13.57 -2.76 -6.69
C MET A 120 -14.80 -1.91 -6.31
N PRO A 121 -16.05 -2.41 -6.50
CA PRO A 121 -17.26 -1.62 -6.23
C PRO A 121 -17.52 -1.32 -4.76
N ALA A 122 -16.84 -2.01 -3.83
CA ALA A 122 -17.01 -1.79 -2.39
C ALA A 122 -15.91 -0.91 -1.78
N LEU A 123 -14.94 -0.45 -2.58
CA LEU A 123 -13.79 0.30 -2.09
C LEU A 123 -14.21 1.69 -1.60
N LYS A 124 -14.09 1.94 -0.30
CA LYS A 124 -14.46 3.21 0.35
C LYS A 124 -13.24 4.05 0.73
N THR A 125 -12.18 3.39 1.18
CA THR A 125 -10.98 4.03 1.69
C THR A 125 -9.79 3.68 0.80
N PHE A 126 -9.13 4.71 0.30
CA PHE A 126 -7.88 4.58 -0.44
C PHE A 126 -6.74 5.16 0.38
N VAL A 127 -5.72 4.34 0.63
CA VAL A 127 -4.60 4.68 1.51
C VAL A 127 -3.33 4.77 0.68
N LEU A 128 -2.73 5.95 0.65
CA LEU A 128 -1.39 6.19 0.11
C LEU A 128 -0.40 6.13 1.27
N ALA A 129 0.34 5.02 1.37
CA ALA A 129 1.36 4.84 2.39
C ALA A 129 2.76 5.04 1.79
N ASN A 130 3.50 6.04 2.25
CA ASN A 130 4.91 6.21 1.93
C ASN A 130 5.70 6.02 3.23
N GLN A 131 6.30 4.84 3.35
CA GLN A 131 7.09 4.37 4.47
C GLN A 131 8.60 4.41 4.17
N MET A 132 8.97 4.54 2.89
CA MET A 132 10.35 4.57 2.41
C MET A 132 10.79 5.98 2.00
N GLN A 133 11.04 6.83 3.00
CA GLN A 133 11.66 8.15 2.78
C GLN A 133 13.17 8.05 2.55
N VAL A 134 13.58 7.43 1.45
CA VAL A 134 14.96 7.54 0.96
C VAL A 134 15.03 8.77 0.06
N GLY A 135 16.07 9.61 0.14
CA GLY A 135 16.11 10.95 -0.48
C GLY A 135 15.86 11.03 -2.00
N TRP A 136 15.93 9.90 -2.72
CA TRP A 136 15.57 9.77 -4.13
C TRP A 136 14.14 9.25 -4.37
N MET A 137 13.50 8.68 -3.35
CA MET A 137 12.10 8.20 -3.34
C MET A 137 11.13 9.19 -2.67
N CYS A 138 11.50 10.48 -2.55
CA CYS A 138 10.59 11.53 -2.05
C CYS A 138 9.47 11.85 -3.06
N ALA A 139 8.80 10.82 -3.57
CA ALA A 139 7.58 10.96 -4.34
C ALA A 139 6.49 11.47 -3.39
N GLY A 140 6.01 12.67 -3.68
CA GLY A 140 4.80 13.19 -3.06
C GLY A 140 3.61 12.26 -3.34
N PRO A 141 2.57 12.29 -2.49
CA PRO A 141 1.36 11.53 -2.73
C PRO A 141 0.74 11.95 -4.08
N SER A 142 0.23 10.98 -4.84
CA SER A 142 -0.47 11.22 -6.10
C SER A 142 -1.74 10.37 -6.20
N LEU A 143 -2.81 11.00 -6.66
CA LEU A 143 -4.12 10.44 -6.96
C LEU A 143 -4.23 9.93 -8.39
N THR A 144 -3.17 10.04 -9.19
CA THR A 144 -3.18 9.62 -10.60
C THR A 144 -3.59 8.18 -10.82
N LEU A 145 -3.48 7.29 -9.83
CA LEU A 145 -3.92 5.89 -9.88
C LEU A 145 -5.42 5.70 -9.61
N LEU A 146 -6.07 6.69 -9.02
CA LEU A 146 -7.51 6.66 -8.78
C LEU A 146 -8.30 6.91 -10.08
N PRO A 147 -9.57 6.44 -10.14
CA PRO A 147 -10.45 6.75 -11.26
C PRO A 147 -10.70 8.26 -11.36
N ASP A 148 -10.61 8.80 -12.58
CA ASP A 148 -10.97 10.19 -12.87
C ASP A 148 -12.49 10.27 -13.07
N MET A 149 -13.20 11.03 -12.22
CA MET A 149 -14.66 11.18 -12.31
C MET A 149 -15.10 11.73 -13.67
N ARG A 150 -14.29 12.59 -14.30
CA ARG A 150 -14.62 13.22 -15.58
C ARG A 150 -14.73 12.21 -16.71
N ASN A 151 -14.09 11.04 -16.55
CA ASN A 151 -14.10 9.93 -17.50
C ASN A 151 -14.98 8.76 -17.03
N ALA A 152 -15.56 8.83 -15.83
CA ALA A 152 -16.29 7.74 -15.23
C ALA A 152 -17.78 7.84 -15.55
N ASN A 153 -18.38 6.75 -16.06
CA ASN A 153 -19.83 6.67 -16.28
C ASN A 153 -20.63 6.67 -14.97
N THR A 154 -19.98 6.28 -13.87
CA THR A 154 -20.57 6.24 -12.52
C THR A 154 -19.58 6.80 -11.52
N ARG A 155 -20.09 7.48 -10.50
CA ARG A 155 -19.26 8.00 -9.41
C ARG A 155 -18.54 6.84 -8.71
N PRO A 156 -17.20 6.89 -8.56
CA PRO A 156 -16.47 5.88 -7.80
C PRO A 156 -16.99 5.77 -6.36
N PRO A 157 -17.04 4.58 -5.75
CA PRO A 157 -17.52 4.37 -4.37
C PRO A 157 -16.53 4.87 -3.30
N ILE A 158 -15.33 5.25 -3.74
CA ILE A 158 -14.24 5.74 -2.90
C ILE A 158 -14.64 7.10 -2.35
N THR A 159 -14.56 7.30 -1.04
CA THR A 159 -14.97 8.55 -0.39
C THR A 159 -13.90 9.06 0.58
N THR A 160 -13.01 8.19 1.03
CA THR A 160 -11.95 8.54 1.98
C THR A 160 -10.58 8.38 1.34
N LEU A 161 -9.79 9.43 1.37
CA LEU A 161 -8.37 9.41 1.11
C LEU A 161 -7.61 9.44 2.44
N ARG A 162 -6.70 8.49 2.65
CA ARG A 162 -5.81 8.46 3.79
C ARG A 162 -4.38 8.55 3.28
N ILE A 163 -3.61 9.51 3.78
CA ILE A 163 -2.20 9.69 3.41
C ILE A 163 -1.38 9.38 4.66
N VAL A 164 -0.53 8.37 4.54
CA VAL A 164 0.21 7.76 5.64
C VAL A 164 1.68 7.95 5.30
N TYR A 165 2.34 8.93 5.92
CA TYR A 165 3.68 9.34 5.52
C TYR A 165 4.65 9.21 6.69
N GLY A 166 5.76 8.48 6.55
CA GLY A 166 6.75 8.37 7.62
C GLY A 166 7.84 7.35 7.33
N TYR A 167 8.52 6.92 8.40
CA TYR A 167 9.59 5.92 8.32
C TYR A 167 9.12 4.56 8.82
N GLY A 168 9.23 3.55 7.95
CA GLY A 168 9.08 2.16 8.34
C GLY A 168 10.13 1.74 9.39
N PRO A 169 9.87 0.67 10.17
CA PRO A 169 10.75 0.21 11.25
C PRO A 169 12.21 0.00 10.82
N GLU A 170 12.43 -0.46 9.59
CA GLU A 170 13.78 -0.72 9.04
C GLU A 170 14.59 0.57 8.90
N LEU A 171 13.96 1.63 8.40
CA LEU A 171 14.59 2.93 8.23
C LEU A 171 14.72 3.69 9.55
N ARG A 172 13.88 3.41 10.55
CA ARG A 172 14.05 3.96 11.91
C ARG A 172 15.40 3.56 12.52
N SER A 173 15.87 2.35 12.27
CA SER A 173 17.18 1.91 12.77
C SER A 173 18.33 2.75 12.16
N LEU A 174 18.25 3.04 10.86
CA LEU A 174 19.21 3.89 10.15
C LEU A 174 19.12 5.35 10.61
N GLN A 175 17.92 5.84 10.92
CA GLN A 175 17.70 7.18 11.47
C GLN A 175 18.23 7.29 12.91
N ASN A 176 18.13 6.25 13.72
CA ASN A 176 18.66 6.26 15.09
C ASN A 176 20.20 6.27 15.13
N HIS A 177 20.86 5.78 14.08
CA HIS A 177 22.33 5.77 13.98
C HIS A 177 22.93 7.03 13.35
N ASN A 178 22.12 7.81 12.63
CA ASN A 178 22.54 9.06 12.00
C ASN A 178 21.80 10.22 12.67
N VAL A 179 22.52 11.25 13.14
CA VAL A 179 21.98 12.45 13.83
C VAL A 179 21.16 13.37 12.88
N TRP A 180 20.38 12.80 11.99
CA TRP A 180 19.56 13.49 11.01
C TRP A 180 18.23 13.87 11.67
N SER A 181 18.30 14.85 12.57
CA SER A 181 17.14 15.53 13.17
C SER A 181 16.46 16.50 12.19
N LEU A 182 16.67 16.32 10.88
CA LEU A 182 16.10 17.19 9.87
C LEU A 182 14.62 16.90 9.79
N ARG A 183 13.81 17.93 10.05
CA ARG A 183 12.39 17.88 9.73
C ARG A 183 12.25 17.76 8.22
N ILE A 184 11.62 16.69 7.76
CA ILE A 184 11.45 16.46 6.33
C ILE A 184 10.15 17.14 5.91
N PRO A 185 10.21 18.07 4.94
CA PRO A 185 9.01 18.70 4.42
C PRO A 185 8.23 17.68 3.58
N LEU A 186 6.98 17.44 3.95
CA LEU A 186 6.02 16.78 3.06
C LEU A 186 5.48 17.83 2.08
N VAL A 187 5.80 17.65 0.80
CA VAL A 187 5.36 18.54 -0.28
C VAL A 187 4.00 18.07 -0.81
N LEU A 188 2.99 18.92 -0.70
CA LEU A 188 1.61 18.61 -1.12
C LEU A 188 1.20 19.29 -2.43
N ALA A 189 2.06 20.12 -3.03
CA ALA A 189 1.76 20.83 -4.26
C ALA A 189 1.19 19.93 -5.39
N GLY A 190 1.79 18.77 -5.64
CA GLY A 190 1.33 17.86 -6.70
C GLY A 190 -0.10 17.34 -6.49
N ILE A 191 -0.42 16.87 -5.29
CA ILE A 191 -1.77 16.40 -4.98
C ILE A 191 -2.79 17.55 -4.97
N LEU A 192 -2.39 18.76 -4.58
CA LEU A 192 -3.25 19.93 -4.64
C LEU A 192 -3.62 20.29 -6.08
N ASP A 193 -2.66 20.22 -7.01
CA ASP A 193 -2.93 20.48 -8.43
C ASP A 193 -3.85 19.40 -9.03
N GLU A 194 -3.67 18.15 -8.63
CA GLU A 194 -4.54 17.04 -9.00
C GLU A 194 -5.98 17.22 -8.47
N LEU A 195 -6.15 17.63 -7.21
CA LEU A 195 -7.47 17.91 -6.62
C LEU A 195 -8.14 19.13 -7.28
N ALA A 196 -7.39 20.19 -7.54
CA ALA A 196 -7.90 21.39 -8.22
C ALA A 196 -8.40 21.12 -9.65
N SER A 197 -8.03 19.99 -10.25
CA SER A 197 -8.52 19.58 -11.58
C SER A 197 -9.99 19.12 -11.60
N GLY A 198 -10.61 18.91 -10.43
CA GLY A 198 -11.98 18.39 -10.29
C GLY A 198 -12.12 16.89 -10.57
N ALA A 199 -11.03 16.19 -10.93
CA ALA A 199 -11.05 14.77 -11.26
C ALA A 199 -11.44 13.86 -10.09
N TYR A 200 -11.25 14.34 -8.86
CA TYR A 200 -11.36 13.54 -7.63
C TYR A 200 -12.39 14.10 -6.64
N ASP A 201 -13.35 14.90 -7.12
CA ASP A 201 -14.41 15.53 -6.29
C ASP A 201 -15.35 14.52 -5.60
N TYR A 202 -15.20 13.22 -5.87
CA TYR A 202 -15.90 12.18 -5.12
C TYR A 202 -15.31 11.95 -3.73
N LEU A 203 -14.07 12.35 -3.49
CA LEU A 203 -13.40 12.22 -2.20
C LEU A 203 -13.99 13.26 -1.24
N GLU A 204 -14.55 12.77 -0.14
CA GLU A 204 -15.24 13.59 0.86
C GLU A 204 -14.39 13.75 2.13
N HIS A 205 -13.60 12.72 2.45
CA HIS A 205 -12.83 12.64 3.68
C HIS A 205 -11.33 12.53 3.41
N LEU A 206 -10.55 13.31 4.14
CA LEU A 206 -9.10 13.24 4.18
C LEU A 206 -8.63 12.90 5.59
N VAL A 207 -7.69 11.96 5.69
CA VAL A 207 -6.91 11.72 6.91
C VAL A 207 -5.43 11.76 6.56
N LEU A 208 -4.70 12.72 7.11
CA LEU A 208 -3.25 12.84 6.96
C LEU A 208 -2.55 12.40 8.25
N GLU A 209 -1.78 11.31 8.18
CA GLU A 209 -1.09 10.71 9.31
C GLU A 209 0.42 10.83 9.11
N ILE A 210 1.07 11.59 9.99
CA ILE A 210 2.48 11.96 9.87
C ILE A 210 3.20 11.82 11.22
N PRO A 211 4.49 11.46 11.26
CA PRO A 211 5.28 11.49 12.49
C PRO A 211 5.70 12.92 12.82
N HIS A 212 6.14 13.12 14.07
CA HIS A 212 6.68 14.41 14.55
C HIS A 212 7.88 14.95 13.75
N SER A 213 8.61 14.06 13.07
CA SER A 213 9.75 14.41 12.24
C SER A 213 9.37 14.96 10.86
N VAL A 214 8.10 14.87 10.47
CA VAL A 214 7.60 15.38 9.18
C VAL A 214 6.92 16.72 9.42
N SER A 215 7.32 17.73 8.65
CA SER A 215 6.68 19.05 8.66
C SER A 215 5.83 19.25 7.41
N VAL A 216 4.64 19.80 7.58
CA VAL A 216 3.73 20.15 6.48
C VAL A 216 3.62 21.67 6.41
N ASN A 217 3.66 22.23 5.20
CA ASN A 217 3.44 23.66 5.01
C ASN A 217 1.99 24.02 5.45
N PRO A 218 1.79 24.97 6.37
CA PRO A 218 0.44 25.31 6.85
C PRO A 218 -0.50 25.85 5.76
N GLY A 219 0.03 26.56 4.76
CA GLY A 219 -0.73 27.08 3.63
C GLY A 219 -1.17 25.97 2.67
N GLU A 220 -0.29 25.01 2.38
CA GLU A 220 -0.66 23.82 1.61
C GLU A 220 -1.71 22.99 2.33
N LEU A 221 -1.56 22.82 3.65
CA LEU A 221 -2.53 22.08 4.45
C LEU A 221 -3.89 22.79 4.48
N ALA A 222 -3.92 24.12 4.59
CA ALA A 222 -5.15 24.89 4.52
C ALA A 222 -5.87 24.68 3.17
N ARG A 223 -5.14 24.83 2.05
CA ARG A 223 -5.67 24.54 0.71
C ARG A 223 -6.16 23.10 0.57
N LEU A 224 -5.42 22.15 1.14
CA LEU A 224 -5.80 20.74 1.07
C LEU A 224 -7.16 20.52 1.73
N ARG A 225 -7.42 21.17 2.88
CA ARG A 225 -8.71 21.08 3.58
C ARG A 225 -9.88 21.64 2.79
N GLU A 226 -9.67 22.61 1.91
CA GLU A 226 -10.74 23.22 1.09
C GLU A 226 -11.34 22.23 0.07
N HIS A 227 -10.61 21.16 -0.27
CA HIS A 227 -11.05 20.15 -1.23
C HIS A 227 -11.88 19.01 -0.60
N PHE A 228 -11.99 18.93 0.72
CA PHE A 228 -12.68 17.84 1.41
C PHE A 228 -13.77 18.36 2.34
N VAL A 229 -14.84 17.59 2.50
CA VAL A 229 -15.90 17.86 3.50
C VAL A 229 -15.34 17.75 4.91
N MET A 230 -14.45 16.77 5.13
CA MET A 230 -13.79 16.54 6.40
C MET A 230 -12.31 16.27 6.17
N ALA A 231 -11.45 16.94 6.91
CA ALA A 231 -10.01 16.77 6.81
C ALA A 231 -9.36 16.73 8.20
N GLU A 232 -8.76 15.60 8.53
CA GLU A 232 -8.08 15.36 9.80
C GLU A 232 -6.57 15.26 9.59
N VAL A 233 -5.79 15.82 10.52
CA VAL A 233 -4.33 15.66 10.57
C VAL A 233 -3.97 15.03 11.90
N LYS A 234 -3.36 13.85 11.85
CA LYS A 234 -2.92 13.09 13.02
C LYS A 234 -1.41 13.06 13.05
N VAL A 235 -0.85 13.51 14.18
CA VAL A 235 0.58 13.33 14.45
C VAL A 235 0.74 12.03 15.23
N MET A 236 1.57 11.13 14.72
CA MET A 236 1.67 9.75 15.19
C MET A 236 3.07 9.43 15.72
N ASP A 237 3.16 8.71 16.85
CA ASP A 237 4.44 8.19 17.35
C ASP A 237 4.92 6.99 16.51
N ASN A 238 3.97 6.15 16.10
CA ASN A 238 4.21 4.95 15.31
C ASN A 238 3.53 5.04 13.96
N MET A 239 4.21 4.51 12.93
CA MET A 239 3.67 4.50 11.59
C MET A 239 2.43 3.58 11.57
N PRO A 240 1.27 4.08 11.11
CA PRO A 240 0.11 3.22 10.94
C PRO A 240 0.41 2.13 9.92
N GLU A 241 0.04 0.91 10.28
CA GLU A 241 0.10 -0.25 9.42
C GLU A 241 -1.32 -0.68 9.07
N MET A 242 -1.47 -1.54 8.06
CA MET A 242 -2.74 -2.16 7.77
C MET A 242 -3.16 -3.07 8.93
N ASP A 243 -4.35 -2.84 9.49
CA ASP A 243 -4.87 -3.58 10.65
C ASP A 243 -5.21 -5.03 10.29
N LEU A 244 -4.24 -5.92 10.47
CA LEU A 244 -4.41 -7.34 10.18
C LEU A 244 -5.23 -8.02 11.29
N PRO A 245 -6.05 -9.03 10.94
CA PRO A 245 -6.78 -9.84 11.91
C PRO A 245 -5.87 -10.50 12.95
N SER A 246 -6.38 -10.72 14.16
CA SER A 246 -5.60 -11.25 15.29
C SER A 246 -4.93 -12.59 15.01
N TYR A 247 -5.52 -13.45 14.17
CA TYR A 247 -4.91 -14.74 13.82
C TYR A 247 -3.59 -14.59 13.05
N CYS A 248 -3.33 -13.43 12.42
CA CYS A 248 -2.04 -13.15 11.76
C CYS A 248 -0.92 -12.91 12.78
N VAL A 249 -1.24 -12.46 13.99
CA VAL A 249 -0.24 -12.19 15.04
C VAL A 249 -0.05 -13.37 16.00
N GLU A 250 -0.89 -14.40 15.92
CA GLU A 250 -0.77 -15.62 16.71
C GLU A 250 0.49 -16.42 16.34
N GLN A 251 1.38 -16.66 17.31
CA GLN A 251 2.61 -17.46 17.10
C GLN A 251 2.34 -18.86 16.55
N ALA A 252 1.18 -19.45 16.83
CA ALA A 252 0.80 -20.76 16.32
C ALA A 252 0.56 -20.76 14.79
N ALA A 253 0.24 -19.60 14.21
CA ALA A 253 0.10 -19.42 12.77
C ALA A 253 1.46 -19.20 12.08
N TRP A 254 2.56 -19.13 12.83
CA TRP A 254 3.89 -18.88 12.28
C TRP A 254 4.48 -20.17 11.69
N PRO A 255 5.12 -20.12 10.52
CA PRO A 255 5.94 -21.23 10.05
C PRO A 255 7.01 -21.56 11.10
N LYS A 256 7.10 -22.84 11.50
CA LYS A 256 8.01 -23.31 12.58
C LYS A 256 9.49 -22.97 12.33
N SER A 257 9.87 -22.68 11.10
CA SER A 257 11.22 -22.30 10.68
C SER A 257 11.59 -20.85 11.02
N VAL A 258 10.66 -19.98 11.43
CA VAL A 258 10.91 -18.53 11.49
C VAL A 258 10.74 -17.98 12.91
N LYS A 259 11.87 -17.75 13.59
CA LYS A 259 11.93 -17.53 15.05
C LYS A 259 11.97 -16.07 15.53
N SER A 260 12.25 -15.05 14.71
CA SER A 260 12.68 -13.75 15.28
C SER A 260 12.14 -12.43 14.70
N GLU A 261 11.36 -12.40 13.63
CA GLU A 261 10.81 -11.12 13.13
C GLU A 261 9.31 -10.93 13.44
N PRO A 262 8.82 -9.75 13.83
CA PRO A 262 7.40 -9.55 14.07
C PRO A 262 6.59 -9.61 12.77
N TRP A 263 5.33 -10.09 12.87
CA TRP A 263 4.42 -10.30 11.74
C TRP A 263 3.59 -9.04 11.41
N PRO A 264 4.27 -7.93 11.11
CA PRO A 264 4.02 -7.20 9.86
C PRO A 264 5.28 -7.22 8.99
N SER A 265 6.47 -7.24 9.60
CA SER A 265 7.83 -7.30 9.04
C SER A 265 8.20 -8.61 8.33
N ARG A 266 7.23 -9.48 8.02
CA ARG A 266 7.44 -10.74 7.26
C ARG A 266 6.63 -10.83 5.96
N LEU A 267 6.30 -9.69 5.39
CA LEU A 267 5.96 -9.56 3.97
C LEU A 267 7.19 -9.25 3.09
N TRP A 268 8.38 -9.18 3.68
CA TRP A 268 9.57 -8.48 3.18
C TRP A 268 10.78 -9.43 3.26
#